data_AF-A0A3T1D2Y2-F1
#
_entry.id   AF-A0A3T1D2Y2-F1
#
_cell.length_a   1.000
_cell.length_b   1.000
_cell.length_c   1.000
_cell.angle_alpha   90.00
_cell.angle_beta   90.00
_cell.angle_gamma   90.00
#
_symmetry.space_group_name_H-M   'P 1'
#
loop_
_entity.id
_entity.type
_entity.pdbx_description
1 polymer ?
#
loop_
_entity_poly.entity_id
_entity_poly.type
_entity_poly.pdbx_seq_one_letter_code
_entity_poly.pdbx_strand_id
1 'polypeptide(L)' 'MRRYECLESFYIDKKDDNGFSTDSEIVIEAGGVWTDSEEEYRFVGGEVRLETADGLWIELPRRMVNQYFKEQ' A
#
# COMPACT_ATOMS: atom_id res chain seq x y z
N MET A 1 11.78 8.99 2.94
CA MET A 1 10.58 8.30 3.46
C MET A 1 9.56 9.32 3.98
N ARG A 2 8.42 9.40 3.31
CA ARG A 2 7.22 10.16 3.64
C ARG A 2 6.24 9.25 4.37
N ARG A 3 5.50 9.82 5.32
CA ARG A 3 4.50 9.11 6.11
C ARG A 3 3.11 9.39 5.54
N TYR A 4 2.28 8.36 5.50
CA TYR A 4 0.92 8.41 5.01
C TYR A 4 -0.03 7.88 6.08
N GLU A 5 -1.16 8.55 6.27
CA GLU A 5 -2.29 8.06 7.06
C GLU A 5 -3.43 7.68 6.12
N CYS A 6 -3.98 6.47 6.29
CA CYS A 6 -5.16 6.04 5.56
C CYS A 6 -6.40 6.77 6.11
N LEU A 7 -7.20 7.37 5.24
CA LEU A 7 -8.35 8.20 5.60
C LEU A 7 -9.64 7.40 5.73
N GLU A 8 -9.76 6.29 5.00
CA GLU A 8 -10.98 5.47 4.92
C GLU A 8 -10.57 4.01 4.68
N SER A 9 -11.23 3.04 5.35
CA SER A 9 -10.89 1.63 5.19
C SER A 9 -11.29 1.10 3.81
N PHE A 10 -10.44 0.29 3.19
CA PHE A 10 -10.73 -0.34 1.89
C PHE A 10 -10.05 -1.70 1.74
N TYR A 11 -10.52 -2.48 0.77
CA TYR A 11 -10.01 -3.81 0.46
C TYR A 11 -9.15 -3.77 -0.80
N ILE A 12 -8.09 -4.56 -0.82
CA ILE A 12 -7.28 -4.82 -2.02
C ILE A 12 -6.98 -6.31 -2.14
N ASP A 13 -6.81 -6.78 -3.36
CA ASP A 13 -6.33 -8.14 -3.62
C ASP A 13 -4.94 -8.33 -3.01
N LYS A 14 -4.78 -9.38 -2.20
CA LYS A 14 -3.48 -9.76 -1.67
C LYS A 14 -2.63 -10.33 -2.80
N LYS A 15 -1.39 -9.87 -2.88
CA LYS A 15 -0.35 -10.42 -3.76
C LYS A 15 0.66 -11.23 -2.95
N ASP A 16 1.22 -12.26 -3.56
CA ASP A 16 2.37 -12.98 -3.00
C ASP A 16 3.69 -12.23 -3.25
N ASP A 17 4.81 -12.78 -2.76
CA ASP A 17 6.15 -12.18 -2.90
C ASP A 17 6.64 -12.12 -4.36
N ASN A 18 5.93 -12.75 -5.29
CA ASN A 18 6.23 -12.69 -6.72
C ASN A 18 5.25 -11.78 -7.48
N GLY A 19 4.35 -11.08 -6.77
CA GLY A 19 3.36 -10.18 -7.36
C GLY A 19 2.14 -10.87 -7.97
N PHE A 20 1.95 -12.18 -7.75
CA PHE A 20 0.77 -12.90 -8.25
C PHE A 20 -0.44 -12.67 -7.35
N SER A 21 -1.64 -12.59 -7.96
CA SER A 21 -2.89 -12.58 -7.20
C SER A 21 -3.03 -13.84 -6.36
N THR A 22 -3.47 -13.66 -5.13
CA THR A 22 -3.97 -14.75 -4.28
C THR A 22 -5.50 -14.68 -4.20
N ASP A 23 -6.16 -15.75 -3.74
CA ASP A 23 -7.61 -15.75 -3.49
C ASP A 23 -7.99 -15.10 -2.14
N SER A 24 -7.22 -14.09 -1.72
CA SER A 24 -7.42 -13.41 -0.44
C SER A 24 -7.29 -11.89 -0.59
N GLU A 25 -7.91 -11.16 0.32
CA GLU A 25 -7.89 -9.71 0.36
C GLU A 25 -7.14 -9.22 1.61
N ILE A 26 -6.56 -8.02 1.50
CA ILE A 26 -6.02 -7.28 2.62
C ILE A 26 -7.00 -6.14 2.93
N VAL A 27 -7.31 -5.95 4.21
CA VAL A 27 -8.02 -4.77 4.68
C VAL A 27 -7.01 -3.70 5.05
N ILE A 28 -7.12 -2.54 4.43
CA ILE A 28 -6.38 -1.35 4.83
C ILE A 28 -7.31 -0.56 5.74
N GLU A 29 -6.94 -0.40 7.00
CA GLU A 29 -7.78 0.26 8.00
C GLU A 29 -7.58 1.78 8.02
N ALA A 30 -8.68 2.52 8.17
CA ALA A 30 -8.65 3.96 8.43
C ALA A 30 -7.84 4.27 9.69
N GLY A 31 -7.03 5.33 9.63
CA GLY A 31 -6.04 5.67 10.65
C GLY A 31 -4.75 4.84 10.60
N GLY A 32 -4.70 3.81 9.75
CA GLY A 32 -3.49 3.02 9.50
C GLY A 32 -2.36 3.88 8.97
N VAL A 33 -1.14 3.65 9.48
CA VAL A 33 0.05 4.43 9.14
C VAL A 33 0.96 3.63 8.23
N TRP A 34 1.37 4.27 7.14
CA TRP A 34 2.21 3.69 6.10
C TRP A 34 3.35 4.63 5.76
N THR A 35 4.40 4.08 5.16
CA THR A 35 5.60 4.82 4.75
C THR A 35 5.93 4.46 3.31
N ASP A 36 6.31 5.43 2.49
CA ASP A 36 6.81 5.08 1.16
C ASP A 36 8.18 4.40 1.27
N SER A 37 8.39 3.41 0.41
CA SER A 37 9.71 2.85 0.19
C SER A 37 10.46 3.71 -0.83
N GLU A 38 11.72 4.04 -0.52
CA GLU A 38 12.65 4.67 -1.47
C GLU A 38 13.15 3.67 -2.52
N GLU A 39 12.84 2.39 -2.36
CA GLU A 39 13.17 1.38 -3.36
C GLU A 39 12.34 1.58 -4.63
N GLU A 40 13.03 1.70 -5.77
CA GLU A 40 12.41 1.76 -7.09
C GLU A 40 11.80 0.41 -7.53
N TYR A 41 12.06 -0.66 -6.77
CA TYR A 41 11.57 -2.00 -7.11
C TYR A 41 10.05 -2.09 -6.89
N ARG A 42 9.35 -2.64 -7.87
CA ARG A 42 7.89 -2.83 -7.89
C ARG A 42 7.56 -4.25 -8.35
N PHE A 43 6.86 -5.03 -7.53
CA PHE A 43 6.47 -6.41 -7.81
C PHE A 43 5.15 -6.51 -8.59
N VAL A 44 4.23 -5.56 -8.38
CA VAL A 44 2.86 -5.60 -8.89
C VAL A 44 2.63 -4.49 -9.92
N GLY A 45 3.64 -3.64 -10.15
CA GLY A 45 3.58 -2.53 -11.10
C GLY A 45 2.80 -1.32 -10.59
N GLY A 46 2.61 -1.21 -9.26
CA GLY A 46 2.04 -0.01 -8.66
C GLY A 46 3.03 1.15 -8.71
N GLU A 47 2.54 2.36 -8.86
CA GLU A 47 3.39 3.57 -8.92
C GLU A 47 4.01 3.88 -7.54
N VAL A 48 3.30 3.55 -6.47
CA VAL A 48 3.67 3.83 -5.08
C VAL A 48 3.69 2.55 -4.28
N ARG A 49 4.82 2.26 -3.64
CA ARG A 49 4.94 1.20 -2.65
C ARG A 49 4.85 1.81 -1.25
N LEU A 50 3.89 1.33 -0.48
CA LEU A 50 3.65 1.72 0.90
C LEU A 50 3.92 0.51 1.81
N GLU A 51 4.60 0.75 2.91
CA GLU A 51 4.98 -0.28 3.88
C GLU A 51 4.59 0.13 5.30
N THR A 52 4.19 -0.84 6.10
CA THR A 52 3.97 -0.69 7.54
C THR A 52 5.21 -1.11 8.32
N ALA A 53 5.26 -0.75 9.61
CA ALA A 53 6.39 -1.10 10.50
C ALA A 53 6.52 -2.62 10.75
N ASP A 54 5.46 -3.39 10.60
CA ASP A 54 5.44 -4.86 10.71
C ASP A 54 5.81 -5.58 9.39
N GLY A 55 6.14 -4.83 8.33
CA GLY A 55 6.65 -5.37 7.08
C GLY A 55 5.58 -5.76 6.06
N LEU A 56 4.32 -5.40 6.28
CA LEU A 56 3.29 -5.49 5.25
C LEU A 56 3.55 -4.38 4.21
N TRP A 57 3.54 -4.75 2.94
CA TRP A 57 3.71 -3.81 1.83
C TRP A 57 2.56 -3.93 0.84
N ILE A 58 2.23 -2.79 0.21
CA ILE A 58 1.23 -2.70 -0.84
C ILE A 58 1.76 -1.81 -1.96
N GLU A 59 1.38 -2.14 -3.19
CA GLU A 59 1.70 -1.34 -4.37
C GLU A 59 0.41 -0.83 -5.01
N LEU A 60 0.27 0.49 -5.04
CA LEU A 60 -0.95 1.16 -5.50
C LEU A 60 -0.66 2.17 -6.61
N PRO A 61 -1.59 2.37 -7.55
CA PRO A 61 -1.57 3.52 -8.44
C PRO A 61 -1.61 4.84 -7.65
N ARG A 62 -0.92 5.90 -8.10
CA ARG A 62 -0.91 7.20 -7.39
C ARG A 62 -2.32 7.75 -7.17
N ARG A 63 -3.25 7.51 -8.10
CA ARG A 63 -4.66 7.92 -7.97
C ARG A 63 -5.31 7.36 -6.69
N MET A 64 -5.02 6.12 -6.32
CA MET A 64 -5.58 5.49 -5.12
C MET A 64 -4.90 6.04 -3.87
N VAL A 65 -3.58 6.26 -3.93
CA VAL A 65 -2.86 6.89 -2.82
C VAL A 65 -3.44 8.28 -2.53
N ASN A 66 -3.63 9.11 -3.56
CA ASN A 66 -4.19 10.45 -3.40
C ASN A 66 -5.66 10.44 -2.91
N GLN A 67 -6.40 9.36 -3.16
CA GLN A 67 -7.79 9.22 -2.75
C GLN A 67 -7.91 8.76 -1.30
N TYR A 68 -7.13 7.76 -0.89
CA TYR A 68 -7.27 7.07 0.39
C TYR A 68 -6.23 7.46 1.42
N PHE A 69 -5.16 8.15 1.05
CA PHE A 69 -4.07 8.49 1.96
C PHE A 69 -3.77 9.98 1.97
N LYS A 70 -3.37 10.46 3.14
CA LYS A 70 -2.86 11.81 3.35
C LYS A 70 -1.41 11.74 3.80
N GLU A 71 -0.54 12.45 3.09
CA GLU A 71 0.85 12.66 3.52
C GLU A 71 0.86 13.49 4.81
N GLN A 72 1.59 13.03 5.82
CA GLN A 72 1.77 13.70 7.12
C GLN A 72 3.12 14.42 7.22
#